data_AF-A0A920F212-F1
#
_entry.id   AF-A0A920F212-F1
#
_cell.length_a   1.000
_cell.length_b   1.000
_cell.length_c   1.000
_cell.angle_alpha   90.00
_cell.angle_beta   90.00
_cell.angle_gamma   90.00
#
_symmetry.space_group_name_H-M   'P 1'
#
loop_
_entity.id
_entity.type
_entity.pdbx_description
1 polymer ?
#
loop_
_entity_poly.entity_id
_entity_poly.type
_entity_poly.pdbx_seq_one_letter_code
_entity_poly.pdbx_strand_id
1 'polypeptide(L)'
;MLPKELDDLPNNTISTKPIGTGPFYVKAWMQNLKMVLRKNQLYFETNEKGVQLPHLESVAITFVPDKQSEFLLFLQGKLDMINSLDASYKDELLDKNGQLQKVQNSIKLFFSLSKYRIIGIYLDNNKAEIQSIALRKALNYGLDRKEMIRFLKIISEVLQQRFYP
;
A
#
# COMPACT_ATOMS: atom_id res chain seq x y z
N MET A 1 7.07 -8.07 17.50
CA MET A 1 7.20 -9.41 18.10
C MET A 1 5.80 -9.90 18.43
N LEU A 2 5.48 -11.15 18.14
CA LEU A 2 4.20 -11.75 18.52
C LEU A 2 4.28 -12.17 20.00
N PRO A 3 3.20 -12.02 20.79
CA PRO A 3 3.09 -12.64 22.12
C PRO A 3 3.47 -14.12 22.09
N LYS A 4 4.26 -14.58 23.07
CA LYS A 4 4.72 -15.98 23.12
C LYS A 4 3.57 -16.96 23.34
N GLU A 5 2.51 -16.49 23.98
CA GLU A 5 1.28 -17.22 24.27
C GLU A 5 0.45 -17.54 23.01
N LEU A 6 0.82 -16.97 21.84
CA LEU A 6 0.22 -17.33 20.56
C LEU A 6 0.71 -18.68 20.02
N ASP A 7 1.86 -19.19 20.49
CA ASP A 7 2.40 -20.48 20.05
C ASP A 7 1.51 -21.65 20.49
N ASP A 8 0.70 -21.46 21.54
CA ASP A 8 -0.23 -22.46 22.08
C ASP A 8 -1.62 -22.43 21.39
N LEU A 9 -1.88 -21.46 20.51
CA LEU A 9 -3.16 -21.33 19.82
C LEU A 9 -3.19 -22.16 18.51
N PRO A 10 -4.36 -22.69 18.10
CA PRO A 10 -4.46 -23.41 16.84
C PRO A 10 -4.02 -22.52 15.67
N ASN A 11 -3.21 -23.07 14.76
CA ASN A 11 -2.52 -22.39 13.64
C ASN A 11 -3.36 -21.39 12.82
N ASN A 12 -4.69 -21.53 12.80
CA ASN A 12 -5.59 -20.69 12.00
C ASN A 12 -6.22 -19.51 12.78
N THR A 13 -5.88 -19.36 14.06
CA THR A 13 -6.47 -18.31 14.92
C THR A 13 -5.87 -16.94 14.61
N ILE A 14 -4.57 -16.89 14.29
CA ILE A 14 -3.85 -15.63 14.04
C ILE A 14 -4.30 -14.94 12.75
N SER A 15 -4.63 -15.71 11.71
CA SER A 15 -5.08 -15.20 10.41
C SER A 15 -6.45 -14.52 10.47
N THR A 16 -7.28 -14.87 11.45
CA THR A 16 -8.65 -14.35 11.61
C THR A 16 -8.84 -13.48 12.85
N LYS A 17 -8.01 -13.65 13.88
CA LYS A 17 -7.99 -12.91 15.13
C LYS A 17 -6.55 -12.54 15.51
N PRO A 18 -5.91 -11.63 14.79
CA PRO A 18 -4.55 -11.21 15.12
C PRO A 18 -4.54 -10.50 16.48
N ILE A 19 -3.56 -10.86 17.32
CA ILE A 19 -3.33 -10.26 18.62
C ILE A 19 -2.00 -9.50 18.56
N GLY A 20 -1.98 -8.27 19.06
CA GLY A 20 -0.79 -7.44 19.09
C GLY A 20 -0.91 -6.28 20.06
N THR A 21 0.17 -5.53 20.21
CA THR A 21 0.29 -4.39 21.14
C THR A 21 0.16 -3.04 20.45
N GLY A 22 -0.32 -3.03 19.20
CA GLY A 22 -0.50 -1.81 18.41
C GLY A 22 -1.60 -0.88 18.93
N PRO A 23 -1.76 0.29 18.30
CA PRO A 23 -2.73 1.31 18.72
C PRO A 23 -4.19 0.86 18.55
N PHE A 24 -4.43 -0.11 17.67
CA PHE A 24 -5.75 -0.70 17.47
C PHE A 24 -5.68 -2.23 17.53
N TYR A 25 -6.77 -2.84 17.98
CA TYR A 25 -6.98 -4.29 17.92
C TYR A 25 -8.14 -4.63 16.99
N VAL A 26 -8.12 -5.84 16.41
CA VAL A 26 -9.21 -6.33 15.55
C VAL A 26 -10.42 -6.68 16.41
N LYS A 27 -11.52 -5.94 16.23
CA LYS A 27 -12.80 -6.22 16.88
C LYS A 27 -13.66 -7.18 16.08
N ALA A 28 -13.65 -7.04 14.75
CA ALA A 28 -14.38 -7.91 13.84
C ALA A 28 -13.66 -8.04 12.50
N TRP A 29 -13.68 -9.25 11.93
CA TRP A 29 -13.13 -9.56 10.62
C TRP A 29 -14.16 -10.35 9.82
N MET A 30 -14.64 -9.76 8.73
CA MET A 30 -15.46 -10.42 7.71
C MET A 30 -14.61 -10.56 6.45
N GLN A 31 -14.20 -11.79 6.16
CA GLN A 31 -13.26 -12.10 5.09
C GLN A 31 -13.75 -11.53 3.75
N ASN A 32 -12.85 -10.87 3.02
CA ASN A 32 -13.11 -10.23 1.72
C ASN A 32 -14.19 -9.14 1.72
N LEU A 33 -14.67 -8.69 2.89
CA LEU A 33 -15.76 -7.72 2.98
C LEU A 33 -15.40 -6.52 3.85
N LYS A 34 -15.11 -6.72 5.13
CA LYS A 34 -14.85 -5.62 6.07
C LYS A 34 -14.05 -6.04 7.28
N MET A 35 -13.18 -5.16 7.75
CA MET A 35 -12.47 -5.27 9.02
C MET A 35 -12.80 -4.07 9.90
N VAL A 36 -13.04 -4.31 11.19
CA VAL A 36 -13.28 -3.26 12.18
C VAL A 36 -12.19 -3.33 13.25
N LEU A 37 -11.47 -2.22 13.38
CA LEU A 37 -10.44 -2.01 14.38
C LEU A 37 -10.96 -1.08 15.47
N ARG A 38 -10.64 -1.39 16.73
CA ARG A 38 -11.02 -0.58 17.89
C ARG A 38 -9.78 -0.09 18.62
N LYS A 39 -9.87 1.11 19.18
CA LYS A 39 -8.79 1.71 19.97
C LYS A 39 -8.33 0.78 21.08
N ASN A 40 -7.02 0.54 21.16
CA ASN A 40 -6.40 -0.10 22.31
C ASN A 40 -6.27 0.95 23.43
N GLN A 41 -7.08 0.82 24.49
CA GLN A 41 -7.08 1.75 25.63
C GLN A 41 -5.77 1.71 26.42
N LEU A 42 -5.00 0.63 26.30
CA LEU A 42 -3.72 0.43 27.00
C LEU A 42 -2.52 0.78 26.11
N TYR A 43 -2.74 1.45 24.96
CA TYR A 43 -1.63 1.84 24.11
C TYR A 43 -0.76 2.90 24.78
N PHE A 44 0.55 2.68 24.76
CA PHE A 44 1.49 3.41 25.63
C PHE A 44 2.11 4.65 24.98
N GLU A 45 2.04 4.79 23.64
CA GLU A 45 2.65 5.95 22.97
C GLU A 45 1.78 7.21 23.09
N THR A 46 2.46 8.34 23.14
CA THR A 46 1.86 9.68 23.16
C THR A 46 2.36 10.49 21.96
N ASN A 47 1.62 11.51 21.58
CA ASN A 47 2.09 12.49 20.60
C ASN A 47 3.09 13.48 21.23
N GLU A 48 3.64 14.39 20.42
CA GLU A 48 4.60 15.42 20.87
C GLU A 48 4.07 16.34 21.99
N LYS A 49 2.74 16.41 22.16
CA LYS A 49 2.06 17.19 23.21
C LYS A 49 1.71 16.36 24.46
N GLY A 50 2.16 15.10 24.53
CA GLY A 50 1.90 14.20 25.65
C GLY A 50 0.50 13.57 25.67
N VAL A 51 -0.29 13.71 24.60
CA VAL A 51 -1.63 13.10 24.51
C VAL A 51 -1.52 11.65 24.05
N GLN A 52 -2.15 10.72 24.76
CA GLN A 52 -2.14 9.29 24.46
C GLN A 52 -2.76 8.98 23.09
N LEU A 53 -2.08 8.13 22.32
CA LEU A 53 -2.53 7.61 21.03
C LEU A 53 -3.35 6.31 21.22
N PRO A 54 -4.15 5.90 20.21
CA PRO A 54 -4.61 6.69 19.06
C PRO A 54 -5.73 7.66 19.45
N HIS A 55 -5.91 8.69 18.63
CA HIS A 55 -7.01 9.67 18.78
C HIS A 55 -8.35 9.14 18.26
N LEU A 56 -8.34 8.26 17.26
CA LEU A 56 -9.56 7.66 16.73
C LEU A 56 -10.03 6.52 17.63
N GLU A 57 -11.35 6.44 17.78
CA GLU A 57 -12.00 5.40 18.57
C GLU A 57 -12.11 4.06 17.82
N SER A 58 -12.28 4.13 16.50
CA SER A 58 -12.35 2.96 15.62
C SER A 58 -11.93 3.30 14.20
N VAL A 59 -11.44 2.29 13.48
CA VAL A 59 -11.17 2.35 12.04
C VAL A 59 -11.91 1.21 11.37
N ALA A 60 -12.68 1.52 10.33
CA ALA A 60 -13.36 0.52 9.51
C ALA A 60 -12.68 0.45 8.14
N ILE A 61 -12.23 -0.74 7.75
CA ILE A 61 -11.62 -1.01 6.46
C ILE A 61 -12.63 -1.82 5.65
N THR A 62 -13.05 -1.29 4.52
CA THR A 62 -13.98 -1.97 3.60
C THR A 62 -13.18 -2.47 2.40
N PHE A 63 -13.36 -3.74 2.03
CA PHE A 63 -12.70 -4.34 0.88
C PHE A 63 -13.61 -4.24 -0.34
N VAL A 64 -13.31 -3.31 -1.23
CA VAL A 64 -14.02 -3.14 -2.50
C VAL A 64 -13.13 -3.72 -3.61
N PRO A 65 -13.53 -4.83 -4.27
CA PRO A 65 -12.68 -5.48 -5.28
C PRO A 65 -12.44 -4.61 -6.51
N ASP A 66 -13.46 -3.85 -6.91
CA ASP A 66 -13.44 -2.98 -8.08
C ASP A 66 -13.02 -1.55 -7.73
N LYS A 67 -12.01 -1.04 -8.41
CA LYS A 67 -11.43 0.29 -8.14
C LYS A 67 -12.33 1.44 -8.56
N GLN A 68 -13.15 1.25 -9.58
CA GLN A 68 -14.10 2.29 -10.01
C GLN A 68 -15.21 2.48 -8.97
N SER A 69 -15.73 1.37 -8.46
CA SER A 69 -16.71 1.35 -7.37
C SER A 69 -16.12 1.94 -6.08
N GLU A 70 -14.87 1.63 -5.73
CA GLU A 70 -14.16 2.21 -4.58
C GLU A 70 -14.10 3.75 -4.67
N PHE A 71 -13.73 4.27 -5.85
CA PHE A 71 -13.65 5.71 -6.09
C PHE A 71 -15.03 6.39 -6.02
N LEU A 72 -16.07 5.77 -6.57
CA LEU A 72 -17.43 6.32 -6.49
C LEU A 72 -17.94 6.36 -5.04
N LEU A 73 -17.68 5.33 -4.25
CA LEU A 73 -18.04 5.30 -2.82
C LEU A 73 -17.32 6.41 -2.03
N PHE A 74 -16.06 6.70 -2.38
CA PHE A 74 -15.32 7.83 -1.83
C PHE A 74 -15.95 9.18 -2.21
N LEU A 75 -16.28 9.40 -3.49
CA LEU A 75 -16.96 10.63 -3.92
C LEU A 75 -18.34 10.82 -3.27
N GLN A 76 -19.04 9.71 -2.96
CA GLN A 76 -20.31 9.73 -2.23
C GLN A 76 -20.15 10.00 -0.71
N GLY A 77 -18.93 10.13 -0.20
CA GLY A 77 -18.66 10.29 1.23
C GLY A 77 -18.90 9.03 2.06
N LYS A 78 -18.99 7.85 1.43
CA LYS A 78 -19.11 6.55 2.11
C LYS A 78 -17.76 5.99 2.54
N LEU A 79 -16.68 6.47 1.95
CA LEU A 79 -15.30 6.20 2.35
C LEU A 79 -14.59 7.54 2.59
N ASP A 80 -13.85 7.64 3.71
CA ASP A 80 -13.05 8.82 4.03
C ASP A 80 -11.67 8.83 3.35
N MET A 81 -11.19 7.65 2.96
CA MET A 81 -9.88 7.45 2.34
C MET A 81 -9.89 6.24 1.40
N ILE A 82 -9.15 6.35 0.30
CA ILE A 82 -8.83 5.25 -0.63
C ILE A 82 -7.32 5.16 -0.81
N ASN A 83 -6.78 3.95 -0.97
CA ASN A 83 -5.34 3.72 -1.05
C ASN A 83 -4.76 3.88 -2.47
N SER A 84 -5.61 3.86 -3.50
CA SER A 84 -5.15 3.94 -4.88
C SER A 84 -6.25 4.49 -5.78
N LEU A 85 -5.84 5.19 -6.83
CA LEU A 85 -6.73 5.62 -7.89
C LEU A 85 -6.65 4.65 -9.07
N ASP A 86 -7.79 4.33 -9.68
CA ASP A 86 -7.80 3.62 -10.95
C ASP A 86 -7.18 4.48 -12.07
N ALA A 87 -6.45 3.85 -12.99
CA ALA A 87 -5.81 4.58 -14.09
C ALA A 87 -6.81 5.34 -14.97
N SER A 88 -8.06 4.87 -15.06
CA SER A 88 -9.13 5.54 -15.83
C SER A 88 -9.47 6.94 -15.32
N TYR A 89 -9.35 7.18 -14.01
CA TYR A 89 -9.61 8.50 -13.41
C TYR A 89 -8.35 9.38 -13.32
N LYS A 90 -7.18 8.87 -13.75
CA LYS A 90 -5.91 9.59 -13.66
C LYS A 90 -5.99 10.94 -14.37
N ASP A 91 -6.51 10.97 -15.59
CA ASP A 91 -6.56 12.19 -16.40
C ASP A 91 -7.71 13.13 -15.99
N GLU A 92 -8.69 12.63 -15.22
CA GLU A 92 -9.79 13.44 -14.67
C GLU A 92 -9.37 14.14 -13.36
N LEU A 93 -8.60 13.45 -12.51
CA LEU A 93 -8.22 13.98 -11.20
C LEU A 93 -6.84 14.64 -11.21
N LEU A 94 -5.91 14.17 -12.05
CA LEU A 94 -4.54 14.63 -12.07
C LEU A 94 -4.22 15.37 -13.36
N ASP A 95 -3.37 16.38 -13.25
CA ASP A 95 -2.72 16.98 -14.40
C ASP A 95 -1.60 16.07 -14.94
N LYS A 96 -1.02 16.45 -16.08
CA LYS A 96 0.13 15.77 -16.68
C LYS A 96 1.36 15.68 -15.76
N ASN A 97 1.42 16.49 -14.71
CA ASN A 97 2.48 16.50 -13.71
C ASN A 97 2.14 15.63 -12.48
N GLY A 98 0.97 14.99 -12.46
CA GLY A 98 0.50 14.14 -11.38
C GLY A 98 -0.07 14.90 -10.18
N GLN A 99 -0.36 16.20 -10.31
CA GLN A 99 -0.97 17.01 -9.26
C GLN A 99 -2.49 17.02 -9.40
N LEU A 100 -3.23 17.12 -8.29
CA LEU A 100 -4.68 17.26 -8.34
C LEU A 100 -5.08 18.49 -9.17
N GLN A 101 -6.03 18.31 -10.08
CA GLN A 101 -6.58 19.43 -10.83
C GLN A 101 -7.34 20.38 -9.89
N LYS A 102 -7.28 21.68 -10.18
CA LYS A 102 -7.83 22.77 -9.34
C LYS A 102 -9.32 22.65 -8.99
N VAL A 103 -10.07 21.79 -9.67
CA VAL A 103 -11.52 21.63 -9.50
C VAL A 103 -11.87 20.79 -8.26
N GLN A 104 -10.89 20.13 -7.61
CA GLN A 104 -11.13 19.19 -6.51
C GLN A 104 -10.62 19.65 -5.15
N ASN A 105 -11.06 20.84 -4.71
CA ASN A 105 -10.62 21.45 -3.45
C ASN A 105 -10.97 20.66 -2.17
N SER A 106 -11.83 19.64 -2.24
CA SER A 106 -12.20 18.78 -1.10
C SER A 106 -11.35 17.51 -0.97
N ILE A 107 -10.55 17.16 -1.98
CA ILE A 107 -9.75 15.94 -1.99
C ILE A 107 -8.29 16.29 -1.69
N LYS A 108 -7.67 15.51 -0.81
CA LYS A 108 -6.24 15.63 -0.51
C LYS A 108 -5.53 14.38 -0.98
N LEU A 109 -4.53 14.56 -1.85
CA LEU A 109 -3.68 13.49 -2.31
C LEU A 109 -2.44 13.37 -1.42
N PHE A 110 -2.24 12.20 -0.84
CA PHE A 110 -1.05 11.88 -0.06
C PHE A 110 -0.14 10.97 -0.87
N PHE A 111 1.07 11.45 -1.13
CA PHE A 111 2.11 10.66 -1.79
C PHE A 111 2.97 10.01 -0.72
N SER A 112 2.98 8.68 -0.66
CA SER A 112 3.98 7.94 0.10
C SER A 112 5.11 7.54 -0.84
N LEU A 113 6.30 8.08 -0.60
CA LEU A 113 7.52 7.67 -1.28
C LEU A 113 7.98 6.32 -0.72
N SER A 114 7.34 5.23 -1.15
CA SER A 114 7.79 3.90 -0.79
C SER A 114 9.03 3.54 -1.61
N LYS A 115 10.20 3.78 -1.02
CA LYS A 115 11.54 3.58 -1.63
C LYS A 115 11.87 2.12 -1.99
N TYR A 116 10.96 1.17 -1.77
CA TYR A 116 11.25 -0.27 -1.80
C TYR A 116 10.54 -1.04 -2.91
N ARG A 117 9.79 -0.40 -3.80
CA ARG A 117 9.11 -1.12 -4.89
C ARG A 117 10.08 -1.39 -6.03
N ILE A 118 10.64 -2.60 -6.05
CA ILE A 118 11.53 -3.09 -7.10
C ILE A 118 10.70 -3.86 -8.13
N ILE A 119 10.81 -3.48 -9.40
CA ILE A 119 10.33 -4.28 -10.54
C ILE A 119 11.55 -5.01 -11.09
N GLY A 120 11.50 -6.34 -11.08
CA GLY A 120 12.58 -7.19 -11.55
C GLY A 120 12.06 -8.29 -12.47
N ILE A 121 12.96 -8.82 -13.29
CA ILE A 121 12.69 -10.01 -14.11
C ILE A 121 13.10 -11.22 -13.28
N TYR A 122 12.15 -12.10 -12.97
CA TYR A 122 12.42 -13.35 -12.26
C TYR A 122 12.97 -14.39 -13.24
N LEU A 123 14.21 -14.83 -13.04
CA LEU A 123 14.94 -15.75 -13.91
C LEU A 123 15.39 -17.00 -13.14
N ASP A 124 14.47 -17.62 -12.41
CA ASP A 124 14.74 -18.85 -11.67
C ASP A 124 14.60 -20.07 -12.58
N ASN A 125 15.73 -20.48 -13.18
CA ASN A 125 15.79 -21.64 -14.05
C ASN A 125 17.22 -22.21 -14.10
N ASN A 126 17.34 -23.54 -14.16
CA ASN A 126 18.61 -24.26 -14.27
C ASN A 126 19.17 -24.37 -15.69
N LYS A 127 18.49 -23.79 -16.69
CA LYS A 127 18.98 -23.71 -18.06
C LYS A 127 20.20 -22.79 -18.17
N ALA A 128 21.27 -23.30 -18.80
CA ALA A 128 22.54 -22.60 -18.95
C ALA A 128 22.38 -21.24 -19.67
N GLU A 129 21.44 -21.15 -20.61
CA GLU A 129 21.10 -19.92 -21.33
C GLU A 129 20.56 -18.84 -20.40
N ILE A 130 19.68 -19.22 -19.46
CA ILE A 130 19.04 -18.30 -18.50
C ILE A 130 20.04 -17.87 -17.41
N GLN A 131 20.97 -18.75 -17.04
CA GLN A 131 22.04 -18.45 -16.10
C GLN A 131 23.15 -17.58 -16.69
N SER A 132 23.16 -17.38 -18.01
CA SER A 132 24.16 -16.57 -18.70
C SER A 132 24.16 -15.10 -18.23
N ILE A 133 25.33 -14.63 -17.79
CA ILE A 133 25.56 -13.22 -17.45
C ILE A 133 25.33 -12.33 -18.68
N ALA A 134 25.70 -12.80 -19.88
CA ALA A 134 25.53 -12.05 -21.12
C ALA A 134 24.05 -11.82 -21.43
N LEU A 135 23.20 -12.83 -21.22
CA LEU A 135 21.74 -12.70 -21.37
C LEU A 135 21.17 -11.68 -20.37
N ARG A 136 21.55 -11.77 -19.09
CA ARG A 136 21.10 -10.82 -18.07
C ARG A 136 21.52 -9.38 -18.39
N LYS A 137 22.73 -9.18 -18.92
CA LYS A 137 23.20 -7.85 -19.37
C LYS A 137 22.42 -7.37 -20.59
N ALA A 138 22.20 -8.22 -21.58
CA ALA A 138 21.43 -7.88 -22.79
C ALA A 138 20.00 -7.46 -22.44
N LEU A 139 19.32 -8.19 -21.53
CA LEU A 139 18.00 -7.80 -21.02
C LEU A 139 18.04 -6.43 -20.33
N ASN A 140 19.05 -6.17 -19.48
CA ASN A 140 19.20 -4.87 -18.81
C ASN A 140 19.46 -3.70 -19.78
N TYR A 141 20.10 -3.95 -20.92
CA TYR A 141 20.33 -2.94 -21.96
C TYR A 141 19.12 -2.73 -22.86
N GLY A 142 18.31 -3.77 -23.10
CA GLY A 142 17.09 -3.68 -23.91
C GLY A 142 15.93 -2.93 -23.24
N LEU A 143 16.02 -2.63 -21.94
CA LEU A 143 14.98 -1.92 -21.21
C LEU A 143 15.23 -0.41 -21.20
N ASP A 144 14.33 0.34 -21.85
CA ASP A 144 14.29 1.81 -21.71
C ASP A 144 13.65 2.20 -20.37
N ARG A 145 14.51 2.45 -19.39
CA ARG A 145 14.10 2.87 -18.05
C ARG A 145 13.32 4.19 -18.06
N LYS A 146 13.61 5.13 -18.94
CA LYS A 146 12.95 6.45 -18.94
C LYS A 146 11.51 6.31 -19.41
N GLU A 147 11.29 5.57 -20.48
CA GLU A 147 9.94 5.32 -21.00
C GLU A 147 9.15 4.39 -20.07
N MET A 148 9.78 3.35 -19.50
CA MET A 148 9.14 2.52 -18.47
C MET A 148 8.66 3.35 -17.27
N ILE A 149 9.51 4.26 -16.77
CA ILE A 149 9.14 5.16 -15.66
C ILE A 149 7.97 6.07 -16.07
N ARG A 150 7.96 6.57 -17.30
CA ARG A 150 6.91 7.46 -17.80
C ARG A 150 5.55 6.76 -17.88
N PHE A 151 5.52 5.53 -18.37
CA PHE A 151 4.28 4.79 -18.63
C PHE A 151 3.80 3.95 -17.45
N LEU A 152 4.71 3.32 -16.69
CA LEU A 152 4.33 2.47 -15.55
C LEU A 152 4.05 3.26 -14.26
N LYS A 153 4.37 4.56 -14.22
CA LYS A 153 3.96 5.42 -13.11
C LYS A 153 2.46 5.71 -13.14
N ILE A 154 1.73 4.89 -12.40
CA ILE A 154 0.66 5.39 -11.55
C ILE A 154 1.36 6.00 -10.32
N ILE A 155 1.68 7.31 -10.42
CA ILE A 155 1.92 8.24 -9.31
C ILE A 155 3.17 7.97 -8.43
N SER A 156 4.07 8.97 -8.40
CA SER A 156 5.33 9.11 -7.64
C SER A 156 6.57 8.36 -8.15
N GLU A 157 7.61 9.11 -8.54
CA GLU A 157 8.81 9.31 -7.71
C GLU A 157 9.90 10.12 -8.42
N VAL A 158 10.58 10.95 -7.64
CA VAL A 158 11.87 11.57 -7.98
C VAL A 158 12.98 10.52 -7.86
N LEU A 159 13.99 10.72 -8.69
CA LEU A 159 15.26 10.01 -8.82
C LEU A 159 15.87 9.53 -7.49
N GLN A 160 16.30 8.26 -7.44
CA GLN A 160 17.57 7.91 -6.80
C GLN A 160 18.19 6.66 -7.43
N GLN A 161 19.37 6.87 -8.01
CA GLN A 161 20.29 5.84 -8.49
C GLN A 161 20.93 5.15 -7.27
N ARG A 162 20.62 3.88 -7.03
CA ARG A 162 21.53 2.97 -6.31
C ARG A 162 21.37 1.56 -6.86
N PHE A 163 22.47 1.03 -7.39
CA PHE A 163 22.57 -0.34 -7.91
C PHE A 163 23.39 -1.18 -6.92
N TYR A 164 22.94 -2.41 -6.69
CA TYR A 164 23.81 -3.49 -6.25
C TYR A 164 24.16 -4.36 -7.49
N PRO A 165 25.40 -4.87 -7.57
CA PRO A 165 25.94 -5.61 -8.72
C PRO A 165 25.22 -6.93 -9.01
#